data_AF-A0A4Q6AGP4-F1
#
_entry.id   AF-A0A4Q6AGP4-F1
#
_cell.length_a   1.000
_cell.length_b   1.000
_cell.length_c   1.000
_cell.angle_alpha   90.00
_cell.angle_beta   90.00
_cell.angle_gamma   90.00
#
_symmetry.space_group_name_H-M   'P 1'
#
loop_
_entity.id
_entity.type
_entity.pdbx_description
1 polymer ?
#
loop_
_entity_poly.entity_id
_entity_poly.type
_entity_poly.pdbx_seq_one_letter_code
_entity_poly.pdbx_strand_id
1 'polypeptide(L)'
;LPTLVYYFTINHLAATTGIDAGAAIGSYLGLALLTGVFTSIGICVSSFTTNSVVSFIITLLASILFYYGFDAISELAIFQNGADYYIEMLGINFHYQSISKGVIDSRDVIYFASVILFFLFLTRIRLSREARAGKNKAVSVKWIAALAVLFVVNFLAASFHSRADLTEEKRYSLTQTTKNLTGNLQNNVLIEVFLKGEFPSGFRKLSSATQEFLSVLKETAPERINYRFISPEEEAGNGKSWGDSLRALGVEPINLTVQVKAGEENRNIFPYALLHAGGRTEVVNLFQSSKRNISVGELNNAEAMMEYQFAKSLDRVINPQRASVAYATGNGQPTTAETYDLQQVVGGNYDLKLLNLNALPIIPKEADVLLLVKPQTGFSEAQKLKIDQYVMNGGKLLLFVDNLHAGGRTEVVNLFQSSKRNISVGELNNAEAMMEYQFA
;
A
#
# COMPACT_ATOMS: atom_id res chain seq x y z
N LEU A 1 -13.45 -26.84 -17.00
CA LEU A 1 -13.00 -27.00 -18.41
C LEU A 1 -13.42 -25.83 -19.29
N PRO A 2 -14.71 -25.52 -19.54
CA PRO A 2 -15.10 -24.52 -20.56
C PRO A 2 -14.44 -23.15 -20.38
N THR A 3 -14.33 -22.70 -19.13
CA THR A 3 -13.72 -21.41 -18.77
C THR A 3 -12.21 -21.32 -18.97
N LEU A 4 -11.51 -22.46 -19.10
CA LEU A 4 -10.08 -22.47 -19.45
C LEU A 4 -9.86 -22.03 -20.90
N VAL A 5 -10.82 -22.28 -21.79
CA VAL A 5 -10.75 -21.80 -23.18
C VAL A 5 -10.73 -20.28 -23.20
N TYR A 6 -11.60 -19.62 -22.43
CA TYR A 6 -11.60 -18.15 -22.32
C TYR A 6 -10.27 -17.58 -21.84
N TYR A 7 -9.57 -18.24 -20.90
CA TYR A 7 -8.25 -17.79 -20.46
C TYR A 7 -7.25 -17.75 -21.64
N PHE A 8 -7.12 -18.85 -22.40
CA PHE A 8 -6.24 -18.89 -23.57
C PHE A 8 -6.70 -17.93 -24.69
N THR A 9 -8.00 -17.85 -24.96
CA THR A 9 -8.56 -16.96 -26.00
C THR A 9 -8.33 -15.49 -25.66
N ILE A 10 -8.52 -15.07 -24.41
CA ILE A 10 -8.32 -13.67 -24.02
C ILE A 10 -6.82 -13.34 -23.98
N ASN A 11 -5.96 -14.21 -23.46
CA ASN A 11 -4.51 -13.97 -23.49
C ASN A 11 -3.94 -13.90 -24.92
N HIS A 12 -4.51 -14.65 -25.87
CA HIS A 12 -4.07 -14.61 -27.28
C HIS A 12 -4.62 -13.40 -28.05
N LEU A 13 -5.72 -12.78 -27.61
CA LEU A 13 -6.34 -11.61 -28.23
C LEU A 13 -6.03 -10.29 -27.49
N ALA A 14 -5.29 -10.33 -26.39
CA ALA A 14 -4.91 -9.16 -25.61
C ALA A 14 -3.88 -8.28 -26.36
N ALA A 15 -4.18 -6.99 -26.50
CA ALA A 15 -3.33 -6.05 -27.23
C ALA A 15 -2.16 -5.46 -26.39
N THR A 16 -2.13 -5.70 -25.08
CA THR A 16 -1.11 -5.17 -24.15
C THR A 16 -0.70 -6.21 -23.11
N THR A 17 -1.54 -6.44 -22.10
CA THR A 17 -1.36 -7.40 -21.02
C THR A 17 -2.53 -8.38 -21.03
N GLY A 18 -2.25 -9.65 -20.77
CA GLY A 18 -3.26 -10.70 -20.70
C GLY A 18 -4.05 -10.68 -19.38
N ILE A 19 -4.80 -11.76 -19.15
CA ILE A 19 -5.29 -12.11 -17.82
C ILE A 19 -4.10 -12.57 -16.98
N ASP A 20 -3.88 -11.88 -15.86
CA ASP A 20 -2.95 -12.25 -14.81
C ASP A 20 -3.17 -13.70 -14.36
N ALA A 21 -2.15 -14.54 -14.56
CA ALA A 21 -2.21 -15.97 -14.27
C ALA A 21 -2.43 -16.26 -12.78
N GLY A 22 -1.87 -15.44 -11.89
CA GLY A 22 -2.00 -15.57 -10.45
C GLY A 22 -3.42 -15.28 -9.96
N ALA A 23 -4.02 -14.19 -10.44
CA ALA A 23 -5.42 -13.86 -10.18
C ALA A 23 -6.37 -14.90 -10.77
N ALA A 24 -6.10 -15.39 -11.99
CA ALA A 24 -6.88 -16.46 -12.60
C ALA A 24 -6.86 -17.75 -11.75
N ILE A 25 -5.68 -18.24 -11.35
CA ILE A 25 -5.51 -19.42 -10.49
C ILE A 25 -6.17 -19.21 -9.12
N GLY A 26 -5.99 -18.03 -8.52
CA GLY A 26 -6.62 -17.63 -7.26
C GLY A 26 -8.15 -17.71 -7.33
N SER A 27 -8.76 -17.13 -8.38
CA SER A 27 -10.22 -17.17 -8.57
C SER A 27 -10.77 -18.60 -8.64
N TYR A 28 -10.09 -19.53 -9.33
CA TYR A 28 -10.50 -20.93 -9.38
C TYR A 28 -10.33 -21.64 -8.03
N LEU A 29 -9.24 -21.37 -7.29
CA LEU A 29 -9.01 -21.93 -5.96
C LEU A 29 -10.07 -21.44 -4.95
N GLY A 30 -10.34 -20.13 -4.94
CA GLY A 30 -11.36 -19.50 -4.10
C GLY A 30 -12.75 -20.06 -4.39
N LEU A 31 -13.12 -20.20 -5.66
CA LEU A 31 -14.39 -20.82 -6.06
C LEU A 31 -14.51 -22.28 -5.63
N ALA A 32 -13.42 -23.06 -5.68
CA ALA A 32 -13.40 -24.45 -5.22
C ALA A 32 -13.60 -24.54 -3.69
N LEU A 33 -12.90 -23.70 -2.93
CA LEU A 33 -13.03 -23.63 -1.47
C LEU A 33 -14.43 -23.14 -1.03
N LEU A 34 -14.95 -22.11 -1.70
CA LEU A 34 -16.31 -21.58 -1.49
C LEU A 34 -17.38 -22.64 -1.78
N THR A 35 -17.25 -23.37 -2.89
CA THR A 35 -18.12 -24.51 -3.22
C THR A 35 -18.04 -25.60 -2.14
N GLY A 36 -16.84 -25.86 -1.59
CA GLY A 36 -16.66 -26.77 -0.47
C GLY A 36 -17.43 -26.34 0.78
N VAL A 37 -17.34 -25.05 1.17
CA VAL A 37 -18.09 -24.50 2.31
C VAL A 37 -19.59 -24.65 2.11
N PHE A 38 -20.16 -24.12 1.03
CA PHE A 38 -21.61 -24.21 0.79
C PHE A 38 -22.10 -25.66 0.69
N THR A 39 -21.30 -26.55 0.08
CA THR A 39 -21.60 -28.00 0.05
C THR A 39 -21.63 -28.61 1.45
N SER A 40 -20.64 -28.28 2.30
CA SER A 40 -20.58 -28.78 3.68
C SER A 40 -21.75 -28.27 4.54
N ILE A 41 -22.12 -26.99 4.39
CA ILE A 41 -23.30 -26.39 5.02
C ILE A 41 -24.56 -27.15 4.59
N GLY A 42 -24.75 -27.37 3.28
CA GLY A 42 -25.93 -28.08 2.75
C GLY A 42 -26.05 -29.53 3.22
N ILE A 43 -24.95 -30.28 3.23
CA ILE A 43 -24.89 -31.64 3.79
C ILE A 43 -25.26 -31.61 5.29
N CYS A 44 -24.75 -30.63 6.02
CA CYS A 44 -25.04 -30.50 7.44
C CYS A 44 -26.52 -30.19 7.70
N VAL A 45 -27.08 -29.19 7.03
CA VAL A 45 -28.51 -28.81 7.12
C VAL A 45 -29.42 -29.99 6.75
N SER A 46 -29.08 -30.75 5.71
CA SER A 46 -29.81 -31.96 5.31
C SER A 46 -29.85 -33.03 6.42
N SER A 47 -28.81 -33.13 7.26
CA SER A 47 -28.82 -34.02 8.45
C SER A 47 -29.70 -33.53 9.64
N PHE A 48 -30.41 -32.41 9.48
CA PHE A 48 -31.42 -31.92 10.43
C PHE A 48 -32.86 -32.07 9.93
N THR A 49 -33.11 -32.22 8.63
CA THR A 49 -34.47 -32.23 8.05
C THR A 49 -34.63 -33.27 6.94
N THR A 50 -35.67 -34.09 7.03
CA THR A 50 -36.08 -35.02 5.96
C THR A 50 -36.79 -34.32 4.79
N ASN A 51 -37.23 -33.07 4.96
CA ASN A 51 -37.84 -32.27 3.91
C ASN A 51 -36.76 -31.52 3.12
N SER A 52 -36.63 -31.87 1.83
CA SER A 52 -35.64 -31.32 0.90
C SER A 52 -35.84 -29.83 0.60
N VAL A 53 -37.09 -29.34 0.53
CA VAL A 53 -37.39 -27.92 0.31
C VAL A 53 -36.96 -27.09 1.52
N VAL A 54 -37.26 -27.57 2.73
CA VAL A 54 -36.78 -26.94 3.98
C VAL A 54 -35.25 -26.97 4.06
N SER A 55 -34.62 -28.08 3.68
CA SER A 55 -33.16 -28.18 3.62
C SER A 55 -32.55 -27.16 2.66
N PHE A 56 -33.12 -27.00 1.46
CA PHE A 56 -32.66 -26.05 0.46
C PHE A 56 -32.76 -24.60 0.97
N ILE A 57 -33.92 -24.21 1.52
CA ILE A 57 -34.15 -22.84 2.01
C ILE A 57 -33.19 -22.51 3.16
N ILE A 58 -33.02 -23.40 4.15
CA ILE A 58 -32.11 -23.18 5.27
C ILE A 58 -30.64 -23.14 4.80
N THR A 59 -30.26 -23.97 3.83
CA THR A 59 -28.91 -23.96 3.23
C THR A 59 -28.62 -22.65 2.51
N LEU A 60 -29.59 -22.12 1.75
CA LEU A 60 -29.47 -20.86 1.03
C LEU A 60 -29.33 -19.69 1.99
N LEU A 61 -30.20 -19.60 3.00
CA LEU A 61 -30.16 -18.55 4.02
C LEU A 61 -28.87 -18.60 4.85
N ALA A 62 -28.42 -19.79 5.25
CA ALA A 62 -27.15 -19.95 5.96
C ALA A 62 -25.95 -19.54 5.10
N SER A 63 -25.91 -19.96 3.82
CA SER A 63 -24.85 -19.58 2.88
C SER A 63 -24.78 -18.06 2.68
N ILE A 64 -25.92 -17.39 2.51
CA ILE A 64 -25.99 -15.92 2.42
C ILE A 64 -25.51 -15.25 3.71
N LEU A 65 -25.93 -15.76 4.87
CA LEU A 65 -25.56 -15.19 6.18
C LEU A 65 -24.06 -15.34 6.49
N PHE A 66 -23.45 -16.49 6.20
CA PHE A 66 -22.01 -16.66 6.40
C PHE A 66 -21.17 -15.91 5.35
N TYR A 67 -21.73 -15.59 4.18
CA TYR A 67 -21.05 -14.81 3.16
C TYR A 67 -21.09 -13.30 3.43
N TYR A 68 -22.29 -12.71 3.57
CA TYR A 68 -22.50 -11.26 3.70
C TYR A 68 -22.81 -10.78 5.13
N GLY A 69 -23.15 -11.68 6.06
CA GLY A 69 -23.65 -11.29 7.38
C GLY A 69 -22.61 -10.58 8.25
N PHE A 70 -21.35 -11.01 8.20
CA PHE A 70 -20.26 -10.36 8.94
C PHE A 70 -19.81 -9.04 8.29
N ASP A 71 -19.80 -9.00 6.96
CA ASP A 71 -19.58 -7.82 6.11
C ASP A 71 -20.55 -6.68 6.52
N ALA A 72 -21.85 -6.96 6.53
CA ALA A 72 -22.88 -6.00 6.95
C ALA A 72 -22.88 -5.66 8.45
N ILE A 73 -22.11 -6.37 9.29
CA ILE A 73 -21.94 -6.05 10.71
C ILE A 73 -20.71 -5.15 10.90
N SER A 74 -19.62 -5.32 10.14
CA SER A 74 -18.41 -4.49 10.28
C SER A 74 -18.64 -3.02 9.91
N GLU A 75 -19.55 -2.74 8.96
CA GLU A 75 -19.94 -1.37 8.56
C GLU A 75 -20.58 -0.55 9.71
N LEU A 76 -21.13 -1.20 10.75
CA LEU A 76 -21.85 -0.53 11.82
C LEU A 76 -20.93 0.42 12.62
N ALA A 77 -21.40 1.65 12.82
CA ALA A 77 -20.63 2.73 13.47
C ALA A 77 -20.07 2.41 14.87
N ILE A 78 -20.58 1.39 15.54
CA ILE A 78 -20.09 0.89 16.85
C ILE A 78 -18.80 0.06 16.76
N PHE A 79 -18.39 -0.39 15.57
CA PHE A 79 -17.18 -1.20 15.35
C PHE A 79 -16.09 -0.51 14.53
N GLN A 80 -16.40 0.64 13.94
CA GLN A 80 -15.42 1.51 13.29
C GLN A 80 -14.28 1.86 14.27
N ASN A 81 -13.08 2.08 13.75
CA ASN A 81 -11.80 2.22 14.49
C ASN A 81 -11.15 0.88 14.92
N GLY A 82 -11.22 -0.16 14.07
CA GLY A 82 -10.35 -1.33 14.16
C GLY A 82 -11.02 -2.65 14.55
N ALA A 83 -12.20 -2.61 15.17
CA ALA A 83 -12.99 -3.84 15.40
C ALA A 83 -13.68 -4.32 14.11
N ASP A 84 -14.01 -3.39 13.23
CA ASP A 84 -14.44 -3.57 11.83
C ASP A 84 -13.71 -4.72 11.11
N TYR A 85 -12.38 -4.64 11.04
CA TYR A 85 -11.52 -5.61 10.35
C TYR A 85 -11.65 -7.03 10.92
N TYR A 86 -11.65 -7.16 12.25
CA TYR A 86 -11.76 -8.47 12.92
C TYR A 86 -13.15 -9.09 12.79
N ILE A 87 -14.19 -8.28 12.57
CA ILE A 87 -15.55 -8.75 12.27
C ILE A 87 -15.64 -9.19 10.81
N GLU A 88 -15.12 -8.40 9.87
CA GLU A 88 -15.09 -8.76 8.44
C GLU A 88 -14.37 -10.11 8.21
N MET A 89 -13.24 -10.30 8.92
CA MET A 89 -12.45 -11.54 8.94
C MET A 89 -13.18 -12.78 9.49
N LEU A 90 -14.39 -12.66 10.07
CA LEU A 90 -15.22 -13.83 10.40
C LEU A 90 -16.08 -14.31 9.20
N GLY A 91 -16.23 -13.48 8.17
CA GLY A 91 -17.06 -13.74 6.99
C GLY A 91 -16.33 -14.47 5.86
N ILE A 92 -17.10 -15.21 5.05
CA ILE A 92 -16.55 -15.91 3.88
C ILE A 92 -16.09 -14.90 2.81
N ASN A 93 -16.75 -13.73 2.68
CA ASN A 93 -16.41 -12.73 1.67
C ASN A 93 -14.96 -12.26 1.81
N PHE A 94 -14.51 -11.86 3.01
CA PHE A 94 -13.13 -11.41 3.28
C PHE A 94 -12.06 -12.38 2.72
N HIS A 95 -12.12 -13.63 3.16
CA HIS A 95 -11.18 -14.67 2.72
C HIS A 95 -11.33 -15.04 1.24
N TYR A 96 -12.55 -14.94 0.68
CA TYR A 96 -12.80 -15.15 -0.74
C TYR A 96 -12.22 -14.01 -1.60
N GLN A 97 -12.33 -12.74 -1.19
CA GLN A 97 -11.76 -11.60 -1.91
C GLN A 97 -10.23 -11.67 -1.97
N SER A 98 -9.58 -12.09 -0.88
CA SER A 98 -8.13 -12.33 -0.86
C SER A 98 -7.72 -13.40 -1.88
N ILE A 99 -8.24 -14.63 -1.74
CA ILE A 99 -7.87 -15.75 -2.62
C ILE A 99 -8.24 -15.47 -4.08
N SER A 100 -9.42 -14.90 -4.36
CA SER A 100 -9.89 -14.69 -5.74
C SER A 100 -9.11 -13.62 -6.50
N LYS A 101 -8.39 -12.72 -5.81
CA LYS A 101 -7.44 -11.76 -6.41
C LYS A 101 -6.07 -12.35 -6.74
N GLY A 102 -5.81 -13.61 -6.38
CA GLY A 102 -4.49 -14.24 -6.53
C GLY A 102 -3.59 -14.11 -5.29
N VAL A 103 -4.13 -13.63 -4.17
CA VAL A 103 -3.44 -13.60 -2.88
C VAL A 103 -3.77 -14.86 -2.10
N ILE A 104 -2.84 -15.80 -2.00
CA ILE A 104 -3.01 -16.96 -1.14
C ILE A 104 -2.41 -16.66 0.23
N ASP A 105 -3.25 -16.33 1.20
CA ASP A 105 -2.85 -16.34 2.60
C ASP A 105 -3.19 -17.68 3.27
N SER A 106 -2.23 -18.19 4.03
CA SER A 106 -2.40 -19.30 4.97
C SER A 106 -3.67 -19.20 5.83
N ARG A 107 -4.01 -18.01 6.36
CA ARG A 107 -5.18 -17.78 7.22
C ARG A 107 -6.49 -18.05 6.48
N ASP A 108 -6.54 -17.68 5.19
CA ASP A 108 -7.73 -17.83 4.34
C ASP A 108 -7.96 -19.31 4.04
N VAL A 109 -6.89 -20.04 3.68
CA VAL A 109 -6.94 -21.49 3.45
C VAL A 109 -7.32 -22.25 4.72
N ILE A 110 -6.79 -21.85 5.88
CA ILE A 110 -7.16 -22.44 7.18
C ILE A 110 -8.62 -22.12 7.54
N TYR A 111 -9.10 -20.90 7.30
CA TYR A 111 -10.51 -20.54 7.49
C TYR A 111 -11.43 -21.45 6.69
N PHE A 112 -11.26 -21.51 5.36
CA PHE A 112 -12.08 -22.36 4.48
C PHE A 112 -12.04 -23.83 4.91
N ALA A 113 -10.84 -24.36 5.21
CA ALA A 113 -10.69 -25.73 5.68
C ALA A 113 -11.39 -25.97 7.03
N SER A 114 -11.28 -25.03 7.98
CA SER A 114 -11.86 -25.16 9.32
C SER A 114 -13.40 -25.10 9.30
N VAL A 115 -13.99 -24.24 8.46
CA VAL A 115 -15.43 -24.15 8.25
C VAL A 115 -15.96 -25.46 7.63
N ILE A 116 -15.32 -25.96 6.56
CA ILE A 116 -15.67 -27.25 5.94
C ILE A 116 -15.56 -28.38 6.96
N LEU A 117 -14.46 -28.45 7.71
CA LEU A 117 -14.21 -29.52 8.67
C LEU A 117 -15.15 -29.47 9.87
N PHE A 118 -15.59 -28.28 10.34
CA PHE A 118 -16.76 -28.30 11.22
C PHE A 118 -17.97 -28.77 10.45
N PHE A 119 -18.45 -28.15 9.37
CA PHE A 119 -19.77 -28.52 8.84
C PHE A 119 -19.89 -30.04 8.54
N LEU A 120 -18.81 -30.72 8.16
CA LEU A 120 -18.72 -32.19 8.10
C LEU A 120 -18.67 -32.91 9.48
N PHE A 121 -17.99 -32.39 10.50
CA PHE A 121 -18.03 -32.89 11.89
C PHE A 121 -19.36 -32.62 12.62
N LEU A 122 -19.87 -31.38 12.52
CA LEU A 122 -21.19 -30.92 12.91
C LEU A 122 -22.22 -31.94 12.30
N THR A 123 -22.11 -32.29 10.99
CA THR A 123 -22.90 -33.39 10.34
C THR A 123 -22.66 -34.76 10.98
N ARG A 124 -21.39 -35.19 11.12
CA ARG A 124 -21.03 -36.55 11.57
C ARG A 124 -21.66 -36.90 12.92
N ILE A 125 -21.77 -35.93 13.84
CA ILE A 125 -22.42 -36.15 15.14
C ILE A 125 -23.93 -36.41 14.99
N ARG A 126 -24.62 -35.78 14.03
CA ARG A 126 -26.06 -35.99 13.79
C ARG A 126 -26.35 -37.43 13.38
N LEU A 127 -25.72 -37.89 12.30
CA LEU A 127 -25.86 -39.27 11.82
C LEU A 127 -25.41 -40.30 12.87
N SER A 128 -24.34 -40.01 13.61
CA SER A 128 -23.85 -40.87 14.70
C SER A 128 -24.77 -40.93 15.93
N ARG A 129 -25.71 -39.99 16.10
CA ARG A 129 -26.74 -40.01 17.15
C ARG A 129 -27.95 -40.84 16.73
N GLU A 130 -28.39 -40.69 15.49
CA GLU A 130 -29.51 -41.44 14.92
C GLU A 130 -29.23 -42.95 14.95
N ALA A 131 -28.04 -43.36 14.49
CA ALA A 131 -27.56 -44.74 14.59
C ALA A 131 -27.25 -45.23 16.03
N ARG A 132 -27.47 -44.42 17.07
CA ARG A 132 -27.15 -44.72 18.49
C ARG A 132 -28.22 -44.22 19.47
N ALA A 133 -29.48 -44.18 19.04
CA ALA A 133 -30.61 -43.79 19.89
C ALA A 133 -30.69 -44.67 21.16
N GLY A 134 -30.26 -44.13 22.31
CA GLY A 134 -30.41 -44.82 23.60
C GLY A 134 -29.39 -44.49 24.71
N LYS A 135 -28.18 -43.97 24.41
CA LYS A 135 -27.15 -43.75 25.47
C LYS A 135 -26.38 -42.42 25.41
N ASN A 136 -26.21 -41.85 26.61
CA ASN A 136 -25.31 -40.78 27.07
C ASN A 136 -25.61 -39.30 26.72
N LYS A 137 -25.64 -38.47 27.79
CA LYS A 137 -25.64 -36.98 27.75
C LYS A 137 -24.34 -36.37 27.20
N ALA A 138 -23.27 -37.14 27.06
CA ALA A 138 -21.90 -36.71 26.70
C ALA A 138 -21.72 -36.14 25.28
N VAL A 139 -22.80 -35.80 24.57
CA VAL A 139 -22.74 -35.20 23.24
C VAL A 139 -22.68 -33.67 23.31
N SER A 140 -23.35 -33.01 24.26
CA SER A 140 -23.38 -31.53 24.33
C SER A 140 -21.97 -30.91 24.42
N VAL A 141 -21.07 -31.55 25.16
CA VAL A 141 -19.66 -31.15 25.28
C VAL A 141 -18.92 -31.17 23.94
N LYS A 142 -19.27 -32.08 23.02
CA LYS A 142 -18.56 -32.24 21.74
C LYS A 142 -18.80 -31.09 20.76
N TRP A 143 -19.98 -30.47 20.81
CA TRP A 143 -20.30 -29.30 20.00
C TRP A 143 -19.57 -28.05 20.52
N ILE A 144 -19.54 -27.87 21.85
CA ILE A 144 -18.77 -26.80 22.51
C ILE A 144 -17.27 -26.96 22.22
N ALA A 145 -16.73 -28.18 22.34
CA ALA A 145 -15.34 -28.47 22.02
C ALA A 145 -14.99 -28.21 20.55
N ALA A 146 -15.88 -28.53 19.61
CA ALA A 146 -15.68 -28.23 18.19
C ALA A 146 -15.67 -26.72 17.90
N LEU A 147 -16.56 -25.94 18.53
CA LEU A 147 -16.57 -24.48 18.44
C LEU A 147 -15.32 -23.86 19.07
N ALA A 148 -14.85 -24.38 20.21
CA ALA A 148 -13.60 -23.93 20.84
C ALA A 148 -12.37 -24.23 19.96
N VAL A 149 -12.29 -25.43 19.35
CA VAL A 149 -11.23 -25.78 18.40
C VAL A 149 -11.31 -24.90 17.14
N LEU A 150 -12.51 -24.67 16.59
CA LEU A 150 -12.72 -23.78 15.44
C LEU A 150 -12.21 -22.37 15.74
N PHE A 151 -12.56 -21.81 16.90
CA PHE A 151 -12.08 -20.49 17.33
C PHE A 151 -10.56 -20.46 17.52
N VAL A 152 -9.98 -21.41 18.26
CA VAL A 152 -8.53 -21.46 18.52
C VAL A 152 -7.72 -21.63 17.24
N VAL A 153 -8.16 -22.47 16.30
CA VAL A 153 -7.50 -22.67 15.01
C VAL A 153 -7.51 -21.39 14.18
N ASN A 154 -8.65 -20.70 14.08
CA ASN A 154 -8.72 -19.44 13.32
C ASN A 154 -7.98 -18.29 14.02
N PHE A 155 -8.00 -18.22 15.36
CA PHE A 155 -7.25 -17.22 16.12
C PHE A 155 -5.73 -17.39 15.94
N LEU A 156 -5.23 -18.63 16.00
CA LEU A 156 -3.81 -18.93 15.71
C LEU A 156 -3.47 -18.65 14.25
N ALA A 157 -4.37 -18.97 13.31
CA ALA A 157 -4.17 -18.70 11.89
C ALA A 157 -4.19 -17.19 11.56
N ALA A 158 -4.96 -16.37 12.28
CA ALA A 158 -4.92 -14.91 12.15
C ALA A 158 -3.66 -14.31 12.81
N SER A 159 -3.14 -14.94 13.87
CA SER A 159 -1.95 -14.46 14.60
C SER A 159 -0.63 -14.83 13.93
N PHE A 160 -0.59 -15.99 13.25
CA PHE A 160 0.62 -16.55 12.64
C PHE A 160 0.34 -16.94 11.19
N HIS A 161 0.46 -15.97 10.29
CA HIS A 161 0.09 -16.12 8.89
C HIS A 161 1.22 -15.76 7.91
N SER A 162 1.17 -16.36 6.73
CA SER A 162 2.05 -16.08 5.59
C SER A 162 1.22 -15.85 4.32
N ARG A 163 1.53 -14.75 3.63
CA ARG A 163 0.86 -14.27 2.42
C ARG A 163 1.74 -14.53 1.19
N ALA A 164 1.19 -15.19 0.18
CA ALA A 164 1.81 -15.36 -1.13
C ALA A 164 0.98 -14.62 -2.19
N ASP A 165 1.52 -13.53 -2.73
CA ASP A 165 0.94 -12.82 -3.87
C ASP A 165 1.39 -13.50 -5.17
N LEU A 166 0.45 -14.14 -5.87
CA LEU A 166 0.71 -14.82 -7.13
C LEU A 166 0.65 -13.90 -8.35
N THR A 167 0.19 -12.65 -8.22
CA THR A 167 0.05 -11.73 -9.36
C THR A 167 1.37 -11.45 -10.06
N GLU A 168 1.33 -11.22 -11.37
CA GLU A 168 2.52 -11.10 -12.20
C GLU A 168 3.37 -9.88 -11.81
N GLU A 169 2.72 -8.74 -11.60
CA GLU A 169 3.33 -7.46 -11.20
C GLU A 169 3.42 -7.27 -9.67
N LYS A 170 3.05 -8.29 -8.87
CA LYS A 170 3.02 -8.23 -7.38
C LYS A 170 2.13 -7.10 -6.83
N ARG A 171 0.96 -6.93 -7.44
CA ARG A 171 -0.02 -5.84 -7.22
C ARG A 171 -0.61 -5.80 -5.81
N TYR A 172 -0.41 -6.84 -5.01
CA TYR A 172 -0.88 -6.94 -3.62
C TYR A 172 0.28 -7.11 -2.62
N SER A 173 1.48 -6.62 -2.99
CA SER A 173 2.72 -6.72 -2.22
C SER A 173 3.39 -5.36 -2.06
N LEU A 174 3.35 -4.79 -0.85
CA LEU A 174 4.06 -3.54 -0.53
C LEU A 174 5.59 -3.70 -0.68
N THR A 175 6.27 -2.64 -1.10
CA THR A 175 7.75 -2.56 -1.06
C THR A 175 8.27 -2.65 0.38
N GLN A 176 9.57 -2.96 0.54
CA GLN A 176 10.18 -3.03 1.87
C GLN A 176 10.20 -1.67 2.57
N THR A 177 10.33 -0.57 1.82
CA THR A 177 10.25 0.80 2.36
C THR A 177 8.89 1.05 3.00
N THR A 178 7.79 0.76 2.29
CA THR A 178 6.43 0.96 2.82
C THR A 178 6.15 0.07 4.02
N LYS A 179 6.59 -1.20 4.01
CA LYS A 179 6.52 -2.11 5.18
C LYS A 179 7.27 -1.57 6.39
N ASN A 180 8.46 -0.99 6.18
CA ASN A 180 9.25 -0.38 7.24
C ASN A 180 8.56 0.88 7.80
N LEU A 181 7.90 1.69 6.96
CA LEU A 181 7.13 2.86 7.40
C LEU A 181 5.89 2.46 8.22
N THR A 182 5.09 1.50 7.74
CA THR A 182 3.88 1.06 8.47
C THR A 182 4.23 0.37 9.80
N GLY A 183 5.32 -0.39 9.86
CA GLY A 183 5.78 -1.05 11.08
C GLY A 183 6.25 -0.11 12.20
N ASN A 184 6.59 1.15 11.88
CA ASN A 184 7.06 2.15 12.83
C ASN A 184 5.96 3.15 13.28
N LEU A 185 4.68 2.86 13.01
CA LEU A 185 3.56 3.75 13.33
C LEU A 185 3.28 3.87 14.84
N GLN A 186 3.72 4.98 15.43
CA GLN A 186 3.39 5.36 16.82
C GLN A 186 1.96 5.90 16.96
N ASN A 187 1.51 6.68 15.98
CA ASN A 187 0.18 7.30 15.93
C ASN A 187 -0.74 6.54 14.96
N ASN A 188 -2.04 6.64 15.18
CA ASN A 188 -3.02 6.16 14.21
C ASN A 188 -3.09 7.13 13.02
N VAL A 189 -3.27 6.56 11.82
CA VAL A 189 -3.31 7.22 10.53
C VAL A 189 -4.70 7.06 9.93
N LEU A 190 -5.33 8.19 9.55
CA LEU A 190 -6.56 8.20 8.76
C LEU A 190 -6.24 8.69 7.34
N ILE A 191 -6.68 7.93 6.34
CA ILE A 191 -6.48 8.24 4.91
C ILE A 191 -7.83 8.50 4.26
N GLU A 192 -8.07 9.73 3.83
CA GLU A 192 -9.33 10.16 3.23
C GLU A 192 -9.14 10.35 1.73
N VAL A 193 -9.74 9.49 0.90
CA VAL A 193 -9.53 9.45 -0.55
C VAL A 193 -10.71 10.08 -1.30
N PHE A 194 -10.43 11.08 -2.13
CA PHE A 194 -11.45 11.88 -2.81
C PHE A 194 -11.85 11.34 -4.21
N LEU A 195 -11.73 10.02 -4.36
CA LEU A 195 -12.04 9.26 -5.58
C LEU A 195 -13.31 8.39 -5.41
N LYS A 196 -14.36 8.94 -4.79
CA LYS A 196 -15.70 8.33 -4.69
C LYS A 196 -16.67 9.05 -5.63
N GLY A 197 -17.35 8.30 -6.51
CA GLY A 197 -18.29 8.85 -7.47
C GLY A 197 -18.28 8.13 -8.83
N GLU A 198 -19.05 8.65 -9.78
CA GLU A 198 -19.11 8.12 -11.15
C GLU A 198 -18.02 8.74 -12.04
N PHE A 199 -16.91 8.02 -12.22
CA PHE A 199 -15.83 8.44 -13.12
C PHE A 199 -15.77 7.61 -14.42
N PRO A 200 -15.11 8.12 -15.48
CA PRO A 200 -14.70 7.31 -16.63
C PRO A 200 -13.79 6.13 -16.24
N SER A 201 -13.62 5.17 -17.16
CA SER A 201 -12.93 3.91 -16.92
C SER A 201 -11.54 4.05 -16.28
N GLY A 202 -10.71 4.99 -16.76
CA GLY A 202 -9.36 5.20 -16.23
C GLY A 202 -9.33 5.70 -14.78
N PHE A 203 -10.18 6.68 -14.43
CA PHE A 203 -10.26 7.16 -13.04
C PHE A 203 -10.96 6.16 -12.12
N ARG A 204 -11.89 5.33 -12.63
CA ARG A 204 -12.39 4.16 -11.90
C ARG A 204 -11.30 3.14 -11.63
N LYS A 205 -10.42 2.83 -12.61
CA LYS A 205 -9.26 1.95 -12.43
C LYS A 205 -8.34 2.49 -11.32
N LEU A 206 -7.98 3.77 -11.38
CA LEU A 206 -7.16 4.42 -10.35
C LEU A 206 -7.82 4.37 -8.96
N SER A 207 -9.14 4.63 -8.86
CA SER A 207 -9.89 4.54 -7.60
C SER A 207 -9.88 3.13 -7.02
N SER A 208 -10.19 2.11 -7.83
CA SER A 208 -10.14 0.69 -7.42
C SER A 208 -8.74 0.26 -7.01
N ALA A 209 -7.70 0.63 -7.78
CA ALA A 209 -6.32 0.34 -7.43
C ALA A 209 -5.88 1.07 -6.15
N THR A 210 -6.39 2.29 -5.89
CA THR A 210 -6.18 3.01 -4.62
C THR A 210 -6.81 2.24 -3.46
N GLN A 211 -8.05 1.75 -3.64
CA GLN A 211 -8.75 0.98 -2.61
C GLN A 211 -8.04 -0.35 -2.31
N GLU A 212 -7.50 -1.01 -3.34
CA GLU A 212 -6.72 -2.25 -3.20
C GLU A 212 -5.36 -2.01 -2.53
N PHE A 213 -4.62 -0.97 -2.92
CA PHE A 213 -3.38 -0.59 -2.23
C PHE A 213 -3.64 -0.29 -0.74
N LEU A 214 -4.68 0.49 -0.44
CA LEU A 214 -5.02 0.86 0.92
C LEU A 214 -5.58 -0.31 1.75
N SER A 215 -6.23 -1.31 1.13
CA SER A 215 -6.60 -2.53 1.85
C SER A 215 -5.36 -3.32 2.28
N VAL A 216 -4.37 -3.49 1.41
CA VAL A 216 -3.09 -4.13 1.76
C VAL A 216 -2.33 -3.33 2.84
N LEU A 217 -2.40 -1.99 2.78
CA LEU A 217 -1.82 -1.11 3.79
C LEU A 217 -2.51 -1.26 5.15
N LYS A 218 -3.86 -1.28 5.19
CA LYS A 218 -4.69 -1.57 6.38
C LYS A 218 -4.36 -2.94 6.96
N GLU A 219 -4.32 -3.99 6.14
CA GLU A 219 -3.96 -5.35 6.54
C GLU A 219 -2.56 -5.42 7.20
N THR A 220 -1.62 -4.58 6.77
CA THR A 220 -0.25 -4.56 7.31
C THR A 220 -0.17 -3.89 8.69
N ALA A 221 -1.13 -3.04 9.05
CA ALA A 221 -1.21 -2.42 10.38
C ALA A 221 -2.67 -2.14 10.83
N PRO A 222 -3.49 -3.16 11.13
CA PRO A 222 -4.96 -3.03 11.23
C PRO A 222 -5.48 -2.05 12.29
N GLU A 223 -4.79 -1.95 13.43
CA GLU A 223 -5.14 -1.02 14.52
C GLU A 223 -4.68 0.42 14.24
N ARG A 224 -3.68 0.60 13.37
CA ARG A 224 -3.00 1.88 13.17
C ARG A 224 -3.47 2.60 11.93
N ILE A 225 -3.74 1.90 10.85
CA ILE A 225 -4.16 2.50 9.58
C ILE A 225 -5.67 2.33 9.43
N ASN A 226 -6.33 3.40 9.03
CA ASN A 226 -7.74 3.42 8.62
C ASN A 226 -7.87 4.27 7.37
N TYR A 227 -8.80 3.93 6.48
CA TYR A 227 -9.06 4.72 5.29
C TYR A 227 -10.56 4.80 4.98
N ARG A 228 -10.96 5.88 4.31
CA ARG A 228 -12.33 6.06 3.81
C ARG A 228 -12.34 6.79 2.48
N PHE A 229 -13.28 6.44 1.62
CA PHE A 229 -13.52 7.10 0.35
C PHE A 229 -14.66 8.11 0.52
N ILE A 230 -14.44 9.34 0.06
CA ILE A 230 -15.32 10.51 0.26
C ILE A 230 -15.58 11.17 -1.09
N SER A 231 -16.83 11.51 -1.41
CA SER A 231 -17.15 12.32 -2.58
C SER A 231 -16.85 13.79 -2.23
N PRO A 232 -16.17 14.56 -3.10
CA PRO A 232 -15.90 15.98 -2.87
C PRO A 232 -17.15 16.83 -2.59
N GLU A 233 -18.33 16.35 -3.01
CA GLU A 233 -19.64 16.97 -2.84
C GLU A 233 -20.28 16.66 -1.47
N GLU A 234 -19.75 15.72 -0.69
CA GLU A 234 -20.21 15.44 0.69
C GLU A 234 -19.93 16.64 1.61
N GLU A 235 -20.79 16.86 2.61
CA GLU A 235 -20.60 17.95 3.58
C GLU A 235 -19.43 17.64 4.54
N ALA A 236 -18.46 18.56 4.60
CA ALA A 236 -17.35 18.57 5.54
C ALA A 236 -17.70 19.28 6.88
N GLY A 237 -18.90 19.86 6.95
CA GLY A 237 -19.45 20.60 8.08
C GLY A 237 -19.54 22.11 7.83
N ASN A 238 -20.35 22.78 8.64
CA ASN A 238 -20.63 24.23 8.54
C ASN A 238 -21.16 24.66 7.15
N GLY A 239 -21.87 23.79 6.44
CA GLY A 239 -22.41 24.06 5.10
C GLY A 239 -21.35 24.13 3.99
N LYS A 240 -20.14 23.59 4.21
CA LYS A 240 -19.08 23.49 3.20
C LYS A 240 -18.92 22.07 2.68
N SER A 241 -18.61 21.93 1.39
CA SER A 241 -18.25 20.65 0.79
C SER A 241 -16.80 20.26 1.10
N TRP A 242 -16.46 18.98 0.96
CA TRP A 242 -15.06 18.55 0.98
C TRP A 242 -14.22 19.20 -0.13
N GLY A 243 -14.80 19.44 -1.31
CA GLY A 243 -14.16 20.18 -2.40
C GLY A 243 -13.81 21.63 -2.06
N ASP A 244 -14.55 22.29 -1.17
CA ASP A 244 -14.20 23.62 -0.65
C ASP A 244 -13.02 23.54 0.33
N SER A 245 -13.01 22.52 1.19
CA SER A 245 -11.90 22.26 2.11
C SER A 245 -10.61 21.91 1.39
N LEU A 246 -10.67 21.13 0.30
CA LEU A 246 -9.51 20.82 -0.55
C LEU A 246 -8.96 22.07 -1.24
N ARG A 247 -9.81 22.91 -1.86
CA ARG A 247 -9.38 24.20 -2.42
C ARG A 247 -8.76 25.13 -1.37
N ALA A 248 -9.29 25.14 -0.14
CA ALA A 248 -8.71 25.91 0.97
C ALA A 248 -7.33 25.39 1.43
N LEU A 249 -6.98 24.14 1.13
CA LEU A 249 -5.64 23.56 1.30
C LEU A 249 -4.72 23.79 0.08
N GLY A 250 -5.16 24.55 -0.92
CA GLY A 250 -4.42 24.77 -2.18
C GLY A 250 -4.50 23.60 -3.17
N VAL A 251 -5.46 22.69 -2.98
CA VAL A 251 -5.66 21.49 -3.81
C VAL A 251 -6.77 21.76 -4.83
N GLU A 252 -6.38 22.09 -6.06
CA GLU A 252 -7.32 22.35 -7.16
C GLU A 252 -7.81 21.07 -7.85
N PRO A 253 -9.09 20.99 -8.28
CA PRO A 253 -9.61 19.86 -9.04
C PRO A 253 -9.12 19.86 -10.48
N ILE A 254 -9.06 18.66 -11.07
CA ILE A 254 -8.89 18.48 -12.50
C ILE A 254 -10.27 18.52 -13.17
N ASN A 255 -10.43 19.38 -14.17
CA ASN A 255 -11.65 19.44 -14.98
C ASN A 255 -11.57 18.44 -16.14
N LEU A 256 -12.31 17.34 -16.04
CA LEU A 256 -12.36 16.29 -17.05
C LEU A 256 -13.63 16.43 -17.89
N THR A 257 -13.46 16.60 -19.21
CA THR A 257 -14.58 16.52 -20.16
C THR A 257 -14.90 15.07 -20.47
N VAL A 258 -16.14 14.66 -20.22
CA VAL A 258 -16.64 13.29 -20.40
C VAL A 258 -17.73 13.26 -21.47
N GLN A 259 -17.64 12.29 -22.38
CA GLN A 259 -18.66 12.05 -23.40
C GLN A 259 -19.85 11.30 -22.77
N VAL A 260 -21.02 11.91 -22.78
CA VAL A 260 -22.29 11.34 -22.30
C VAL A 260 -23.29 11.22 -23.46
N LYS A 261 -24.38 10.46 -23.25
CA LYS A 261 -25.40 10.24 -24.31
C LYS A 261 -26.08 11.51 -24.83
N ALA A 262 -25.94 12.64 -24.13
CA ALA A 262 -26.53 13.93 -24.46
C ALA A 262 -25.50 15.00 -24.89
N GLY A 263 -24.23 14.63 -25.12
CA GLY A 263 -23.15 15.56 -25.49
C GLY A 263 -21.94 15.46 -24.56
N GLU A 264 -21.29 16.59 -24.28
CA GLU A 264 -20.15 16.67 -23.36
C GLU A 264 -20.56 17.24 -22.01
N GLU A 265 -20.10 16.61 -20.93
CA GLU A 265 -20.23 17.09 -19.55
C GLU A 265 -18.83 17.35 -18.98
N ASN A 266 -18.62 18.44 -18.24
CA ASN A 266 -17.36 18.65 -17.53
C ASN A 266 -17.55 18.23 -16.07
N ARG A 267 -16.82 17.19 -15.62
CA ARG A 267 -16.79 16.75 -14.21
C ARG A 267 -15.49 17.23 -13.56
N ASN A 268 -15.59 17.83 -12.38
CA ASN A 268 -14.42 18.11 -11.55
C ASN A 268 -14.05 16.83 -10.79
N ILE A 269 -12.76 16.48 -10.75
CA ILE A 269 -12.25 15.33 -10.02
C ILE A 269 -11.13 15.81 -9.11
N PHE A 270 -11.14 15.34 -7.86
CA PHE A 270 -10.07 15.55 -6.89
C PHE A 270 -9.28 14.25 -6.68
N PRO A 271 -8.31 13.90 -7.55
CA PRO A 271 -7.50 12.69 -7.42
C PRO A 271 -6.42 12.84 -6.34
N TYR A 272 -6.88 13.00 -5.11
CA TYR A 272 -6.07 13.26 -3.93
C TYR A 272 -6.50 12.37 -2.78
N ALA A 273 -5.61 12.18 -1.82
CA ALA A 273 -5.98 11.77 -0.49
C ALA A 273 -5.42 12.74 0.56
N LEU A 274 -6.11 12.89 1.69
CA LEU A 274 -5.57 13.53 2.89
C LEU A 274 -5.11 12.44 3.85
N LEU A 275 -3.91 12.60 4.40
CA LEU A 275 -3.26 11.63 5.27
C LEU A 275 -3.04 12.31 6.63
N HIS A 276 -3.85 11.93 7.62
CA HIS A 276 -3.86 12.53 8.94
C HIS A 276 -3.13 11.63 9.95
N ALA A 277 -2.13 12.17 10.64
CA ALA A 277 -1.44 11.47 11.73
C ALA A 277 -0.89 12.46 12.76
N GLY A 278 -1.04 12.15 14.06
CA GLY A 278 -0.44 12.94 15.15
C GLY A 278 -0.81 14.44 15.17
N GLY A 279 -1.99 14.81 14.66
CA GLY A 279 -2.43 16.19 14.54
C GLY A 279 -1.91 16.95 13.31
N ARG A 280 -1.18 16.30 12.40
CA ARG A 280 -0.80 16.83 11.08
C ARG A 280 -1.65 16.21 9.98
N THR A 281 -1.71 16.91 8.85
CA THR A 281 -2.31 16.44 7.58
C THR A 281 -1.30 16.66 6.46
N GLU A 282 -0.92 15.60 5.75
CA GLU A 282 -0.20 15.69 4.47
C GLU A 282 -1.16 15.41 3.31
N VAL A 283 -0.89 16.00 2.14
CA VAL A 283 -1.65 15.73 0.91
C VAL A 283 -0.93 14.63 0.13
N VAL A 284 -1.68 13.64 -0.33
CA VAL A 284 -1.25 12.65 -1.33
C VAL A 284 -1.83 13.05 -2.67
N ASN A 285 -0.97 13.24 -3.67
CA ASN A 285 -1.37 13.54 -5.04
C ASN A 285 -1.37 12.24 -5.85
N LEU A 286 -2.56 11.72 -6.17
CA LEU A 286 -2.72 10.44 -6.86
C LEU A 286 -2.65 10.61 -8.38
N PHE A 287 -3.03 11.78 -8.90
CA PHE A 287 -2.88 12.12 -10.32
C PHE A 287 -2.84 13.63 -10.54
N GLN A 288 -1.86 14.10 -11.32
CA GLN A 288 -1.77 15.50 -11.72
C GLN A 288 -1.67 15.63 -13.24
N SER A 289 -2.53 16.46 -13.83
CA SER A 289 -2.40 16.88 -15.22
C SER A 289 -2.96 18.29 -15.41
N SER A 290 -2.27 19.09 -16.21
CA SER A 290 -2.72 20.39 -16.71
C SER A 290 -3.48 20.28 -18.05
N LYS A 291 -3.65 19.07 -18.59
CA LYS A 291 -4.32 18.80 -19.86
C LYS A 291 -5.79 18.48 -19.63
N ARG A 292 -6.68 19.07 -20.44
CA ARG A 292 -8.12 18.75 -20.48
C ARG A 292 -8.40 17.35 -21.06
N ASN A 293 -7.55 16.90 -21.98
CA ASN A 293 -7.58 15.54 -22.53
C ASN A 293 -6.51 14.71 -21.84
N ILE A 294 -6.94 13.73 -21.05
CA ILE A 294 -6.07 12.82 -20.29
C ILE A 294 -5.99 11.47 -21.00
N SER A 295 -4.77 10.99 -21.23
CA SER A 295 -4.53 9.69 -21.86
C SER A 295 -4.60 8.52 -20.86
N VAL A 296 -4.87 7.32 -21.37
CA VAL A 296 -4.84 6.09 -20.58
C VAL A 296 -3.43 5.81 -20.03
N GLY A 297 -2.37 6.19 -20.77
CA GLY A 297 -0.98 6.05 -20.32
C GLY A 297 -0.64 6.91 -19.11
N GLU A 298 -1.15 8.15 -19.06
CA GLU A 298 -0.97 9.04 -17.91
C GLU A 298 -1.66 8.49 -16.65
N LEU A 299 -2.81 7.84 -16.77
CA LEU A 299 -3.52 7.21 -15.65
C LEU A 299 -2.89 5.87 -15.23
N ASN A 300 -2.38 5.06 -16.15
CA ASN A 300 -1.58 3.87 -15.81
C ASN A 300 -0.28 4.24 -15.08
N ASN A 301 0.36 5.35 -15.43
CA ASN A 301 1.53 5.86 -14.70
C ASN A 301 1.15 6.34 -13.28
N ALA A 302 -0.01 6.99 -13.13
CA ALA A 302 -0.56 7.39 -11.83
C ALA A 302 -0.71 6.20 -10.88
N GLU A 303 -1.29 5.11 -11.39
CA GLU A 303 -1.47 3.83 -10.69
C GLU A 303 -0.13 3.19 -10.31
N ALA A 304 0.85 3.14 -11.23
CA ALA A 304 2.19 2.62 -10.95
C ALA A 304 2.98 3.46 -9.93
N MET A 305 2.77 4.77 -9.89
CA MET A 305 3.45 5.69 -8.95
C MET A 305 2.76 5.83 -7.60
N MET A 306 1.57 5.24 -7.43
CA MET A 306 0.69 5.45 -6.28
C MET A 306 1.31 5.04 -4.93
N GLU A 307 1.95 3.87 -4.84
CA GLU A 307 2.63 3.45 -3.60
C GLU A 307 3.69 4.46 -3.19
N TYR A 308 4.49 4.97 -4.13
CA TYR A 308 5.53 5.97 -3.84
C TYR A 308 4.93 7.28 -3.30
N GLN A 309 3.80 7.75 -3.86
CA GLN A 309 3.15 8.96 -3.35
C GLN A 309 2.62 8.76 -1.93
N PHE A 310 1.99 7.62 -1.64
CA PHE A 310 1.54 7.29 -0.28
C PHE A 310 2.71 7.13 0.70
N ALA A 311 3.74 6.34 0.35
CA ALA A 311 4.91 6.12 1.19
C ALA A 311 5.64 7.43 1.52
N LYS A 312 5.79 8.33 0.54
CA LYS A 312 6.40 9.65 0.71
C LYS A 312 5.60 10.58 1.62
N SER A 313 4.28 10.67 1.47
CA SER A 313 3.44 11.50 2.35
C SER A 313 3.26 10.87 3.74
N LEU A 314 3.30 9.54 3.85
CA LEU A 314 3.32 8.81 5.11
C LEU A 314 4.62 9.08 5.88
N ASP A 315 5.78 9.00 5.23
CA ASP A 315 7.08 9.36 5.80
C ASP A 315 7.07 10.80 6.33
N ARG A 316 6.67 11.77 5.51
CA ARG A 316 6.60 13.20 5.91
C ARG A 316 5.74 13.47 7.14
N VAL A 317 4.59 12.79 7.29
CA VAL A 317 3.69 13.05 8.44
C VAL A 317 4.24 12.47 9.75
N ILE A 318 4.92 11.30 9.67
CA ILE A 318 5.54 10.60 10.80
C ILE A 318 6.85 11.28 11.20
N ASN A 319 7.69 11.57 10.20
CA ASN A 319 9.06 12.08 10.29
C ASN A 319 9.10 13.56 9.82
N PRO A 320 8.62 14.52 10.63
CA PRO A 320 8.57 15.94 10.25
C PRO A 320 9.95 16.61 10.14
N GLN A 321 10.99 15.97 10.66
CA GLN A 321 12.36 16.46 10.52
C GLN A 321 12.91 15.99 9.16
N ARG A 322 12.90 16.91 8.19
CA ARG A 322 13.56 16.73 6.90
C ARG A 322 15.06 16.54 7.14
N ALA A 323 15.64 15.48 6.61
CA ALA A 323 17.09 15.26 6.68
C ALA A 323 17.83 16.47 6.07
N SER A 324 18.87 16.96 6.74
CA SER A 324 19.55 18.18 6.34
C SER A 324 20.73 17.89 5.41
N VAL A 325 20.72 18.55 4.25
CA VAL A 325 21.73 18.42 3.21
C VAL A 325 22.63 19.65 3.23
N ALA A 326 23.85 19.48 3.72
CA ALA A 326 24.87 20.53 3.71
C ALA A 326 25.51 20.62 2.32
N TYR A 327 25.05 21.56 1.49
CA TYR A 327 25.69 21.90 0.23
C TYR A 327 26.99 22.66 0.52
N ALA A 328 28.13 22.01 0.34
CA ALA A 328 29.41 22.58 0.73
C ALA A 328 29.92 23.63 -0.26
N THR A 329 30.41 24.74 0.28
CA THR A 329 30.96 25.89 -0.45
C THR A 329 32.35 26.27 0.10
N GLY A 330 33.11 27.06 -0.67
CA GLY A 330 34.46 27.52 -0.29
C GLY A 330 35.61 26.97 -1.13
N ASN A 331 35.31 26.15 -2.14
CA ASN A 331 36.26 25.59 -3.13
C ASN A 331 35.73 25.78 -4.58
N GLY A 332 35.01 26.87 -4.83
CA GLY A 332 34.44 27.19 -6.14
C GLY A 332 33.25 26.33 -6.58
N GLN A 333 32.59 25.62 -5.66
CA GLN A 333 31.30 24.98 -5.96
C GLN A 333 30.28 26.03 -6.46
N PRO A 334 29.38 25.68 -7.40
CA PRO A 334 28.35 26.60 -7.87
C PRO A 334 27.47 27.17 -6.75
N THR A 335 27.14 28.46 -6.85
CA THR A 335 26.12 29.13 -6.00
C THR A 335 25.27 30.07 -6.87
N THR A 336 24.94 29.61 -8.08
CA THR A 336 24.27 30.37 -9.14
C THR A 336 22.77 30.04 -9.19
N ALA A 337 22.05 30.53 -10.20
CA ALA A 337 20.60 30.33 -10.30
C ALA A 337 20.20 28.84 -10.29
N GLU A 338 21.02 27.98 -10.88
CA GLU A 338 20.88 26.52 -10.91
C GLU A 338 21.02 25.90 -9.51
N THR A 339 21.80 26.51 -8.61
CA THR A 339 21.92 26.10 -7.21
C THR A 339 20.70 26.52 -6.39
N TYR A 340 20.09 27.66 -6.71
CA TYR A 340 18.81 28.07 -6.10
C TYR A 340 17.65 27.22 -6.61
N ASP A 341 17.62 26.84 -7.89
CA ASP A 341 16.64 25.90 -8.45
C ASP A 341 16.76 24.52 -7.80
N LEU A 342 17.99 24.00 -7.65
CA LEU A 342 18.28 22.79 -6.86
C LEU A 342 17.73 22.92 -5.43
N GLN A 343 17.89 24.08 -4.78
CA GLN A 343 17.34 24.32 -3.44
C GLN A 343 15.80 24.31 -3.41
N GLN A 344 15.11 24.78 -4.45
CA GLN A 344 13.64 24.67 -4.55
C GLN A 344 13.20 23.21 -4.74
N VAL A 345 13.81 22.50 -5.70
CA VAL A 345 13.48 21.11 -6.05
C VAL A 345 13.75 20.15 -4.89
N VAL A 346 14.92 20.28 -4.24
CA VAL A 346 15.34 19.43 -3.12
C VAL A 346 14.67 19.86 -1.80
N GLY A 347 14.44 21.16 -1.62
CA GLY A 347 13.84 21.77 -0.41
C GLY A 347 12.46 21.24 -0.05
N GLY A 348 11.71 20.71 -1.04
CA GLY A 348 10.42 20.07 -0.83
C GLY A 348 10.47 18.75 -0.05
N ASN A 349 11.65 18.13 0.12
CA ASN A 349 11.84 16.89 0.90
C ASN A 349 12.96 17.00 1.94
N TYR A 350 14.00 17.79 1.68
CA TYR A 350 15.22 17.88 2.50
C TYR A 350 15.46 19.32 2.97
N ASP A 351 16.18 19.51 4.07
CA ASP A 351 16.60 20.84 4.55
C ASP A 351 17.99 21.17 3.99
N LEU A 352 18.02 21.69 2.75
CA LEU A 352 19.26 22.02 2.03
C LEU A 352 19.80 23.39 2.47
N LYS A 353 21.00 23.38 3.06
CA LYS A 353 21.70 24.56 3.60
C LYS A 353 23.07 24.72 2.95
N LEU A 354 23.46 25.96 2.64
CA LEU A 354 24.83 26.27 2.20
C LEU A 354 25.79 26.22 3.40
N LEU A 355 26.85 25.43 3.28
CA LEU A 355 27.86 25.20 4.33
C LEU A 355 29.25 25.64 3.84
N ASN A 356 29.76 26.78 4.31
CA ASN A 356 31.11 27.21 3.94
C ASN A 356 32.18 26.47 4.76
N LEU A 357 32.96 25.61 4.10
CA LEU A 357 33.99 24.77 4.72
C LEU A 357 35.14 25.56 5.36
N ASN A 358 35.28 26.85 5.05
CA ASN A 358 36.25 27.76 5.66
C ASN A 358 35.68 28.49 6.89
N ALA A 359 34.36 28.65 6.99
CA ALA A 359 33.72 29.44 8.04
C ALA A 359 33.51 28.68 9.37
N LEU A 360 33.42 27.35 9.32
CA LEU A 360 33.16 26.51 10.49
C LEU A 360 34.37 25.61 10.83
N PRO A 361 34.68 25.36 12.12
CA PRO A 361 35.82 24.52 12.50
C PRO A 361 35.58 23.02 12.25
N ILE A 362 34.31 22.58 12.26
CA ILE A 362 33.86 21.21 11.99
C ILE A 362 32.55 21.27 11.18
N ILE A 363 32.20 20.20 10.48
CA ILE A 363 30.88 20.05 9.86
C ILE A 363 29.87 19.74 10.99
N PRO A 364 28.71 20.42 11.06
CA PRO A 364 27.69 20.17 12.08
C PRO A 364 27.21 18.71 12.07
N LYS A 365 26.89 18.14 13.24
CA LYS A 365 26.37 16.76 13.35
C LYS A 365 24.94 16.63 12.84
N GLU A 366 24.26 17.77 12.73
CA GLU A 366 22.91 17.99 12.24
C GLU A 366 22.82 17.94 10.71
N ALA A 367 23.95 17.74 10.00
CA ALA A 367 24.00 17.50 8.56
C ALA A 367 24.04 16.00 8.27
N ASP A 368 22.89 15.38 8.00
CA ASP A 368 22.78 13.96 7.62
C ASP A 368 23.58 13.61 6.36
N VAL A 369 23.75 14.60 5.47
CA VAL A 369 24.45 14.48 4.19
C VAL A 369 25.33 15.72 3.96
N LEU A 370 26.61 15.51 3.62
CA LEU A 370 27.45 16.51 2.97
C LEU A 370 27.40 16.32 1.44
N LEU A 371 27.13 17.40 0.72
CA LEU A 371 26.99 17.42 -0.73
C LEU A 371 28.08 18.31 -1.36
N LEU A 372 29.01 17.70 -2.08
CA LEU A 372 30.10 18.38 -2.81
C LEU A 372 29.83 18.35 -4.31
N VAL A 373 29.38 19.47 -4.89
CA VAL A 373 29.11 19.59 -6.34
C VAL A 373 30.16 20.45 -7.01
N LYS A 374 30.85 19.87 -8.02
CA LYS A 374 31.81 20.51 -8.91
C LYS A 374 32.78 21.49 -8.20
N PRO A 375 33.60 21.02 -7.24
CA PRO A 375 34.68 21.82 -6.68
C PRO A 375 35.65 22.23 -7.81
N GLN A 376 35.91 23.52 -7.94
CA GLN A 376 36.81 24.08 -8.97
C GLN A 376 38.24 24.24 -8.45
N THR A 377 38.44 24.26 -7.13
CA THR A 377 39.76 24.29 -6.49
C THR A 377 39.95 23.10 -5.55
N GLY A 378 41.21 22.71 -5.34
CA GLY A 378 41.56 21.65 -4.38
C GLY A 378 41.18 22.00 -2.95
N PHE A 379 41.07 20.98 -2.09
CA PHE A 379 40.79 21.16 -0.67
C PHE A 379 42.09 21.36 0.12
N SER A 380 42.10 22.33 1.03
CA SER A 380 43.20 22.50 2.00
C SER A 380 43.18 21.39 3.06
N GLU A 381 44.32 21.09 3.69
CA GLU A 381 44.40 20.06 4.74
C GLU A 381 43.41 20.27 5.89
N ALA A 382 43.13 21.52 6.24
CA ALA A 382 42.11 21.86 7.25
C ALA A 382 40.68 21.53 6.80
N GLN A 383 40.37 21.59 5.50
CA GLN A 383 39.07 21.17 4.96
C GLN A 383 39.01 19.64 4.81
N LYS A 384 40.10 19.02 4.34
CA LYS A 384 40.26 17.56 4.24
C LYS A 384 39.96 16.88 5.59
N LEU A 385 40.61 17.36 6.66
CA LEU A 385 40.43 16.84 8.02
C LEU A 385 38.97 16.97 8.52
N LYS A 386 38.25 18.04 8.17
CA LYS A 386 36.83 18.19 8.55
C LYS A 386 35.95 17.15 7.85
N ILE A 387 36.15 16.93 6.55
CA ILE A 387 35.36 15.99 5.76
C ILE A 387 35.67 14.54 6.19
N ASP A 388 36.94 14.22 6.43
CA ASP A 388 37.38 12.95 6.99
C ASP A 388 36.76 12.68 8.37
N GLN A 389 36.86 13.62 9.31
CA GLN A 389 36.20 13.52 10.62
C GLN A 389 34.68 13.35 10.51
N TYR A 390 34.02 14.04 9.58
CA TYR A 390 32.59 13.90 9.34
C TYR A 390 32.22 12.48 8.88
N VAL A 391 32.93 11.94 7.89
CA VAL A 391 32.70 10.57 7.39
C VAL A 391 33.05 9.51 8.45
N MET A 392 34.14 9.69 9.21
CA MET A 392 34.51 8.80 10.32
C MET A 392 33.45 8.77 11.44
N ASN A 393 32.73 9.88 11.67
CA ASN A 393 31.62 9.95 12.62
C ASN A 393 30.30 9.38 12.05
N GLY A 394 30.31 8.75 10.87
CA GLY A 394 29.14 8.13 10.25
C GLY A 394 28.38 9.03 9.26
N GLY A 395 28.84 10.28 9.03
CA GLY A 395 28.25 11.19 8.06
C GLY A 395 28.30 10.65 6.62
N LYS A 396 27.29 10.98 5.81
CA LYS A 396 27.15 10.52 4.42
C LYS A 396 27.69 11.57 3.45
N LEU A 397 28.51 11.17 2.48
CA LEU A 397 29.09 12.06 1.48
C LEU A 397 28.55 11.75 0.09
N LEU A 398 27.96 12.74 -0.58
CA LEU A 398 27.78 12.70 -2.03
C LEU A 398 28.78 13.65 -2.70
N LEU A 399 29.47 13.15 -3.71
CA LEU A 399 30.47 13.86 -4.48
C LEU A 399 30.11 13.82 -5.97
N PHE A 400 29.97 15.00 -6.58
CA PHE A 400 29.77 15.15 -8.02
C PHE A 400 30.97 15.89 -8.60
N VAL A 401 31.85 15.16 -9.29
CA VAL A 401 33.10 15.70 -9.87
C VAL A 401 33.02 15.76 -11.39
N ASP A 402 33.65 16.79 -11.95
CA ASP A 402 33.86 16.93 -13.38
C ASP A 402 35.13 16.16 -13.79
N ASN A 403 35.02 15.33 -14.83
CA ASN A 403 36.10 14.47 -15.30
C ASN A 403 37.14 15.23 -16.15
N LEU A 404 36.88 16.49 -16.54
CA LEU A 404 37.74 17.31 -17.39
C LEU A 404 38.95 17.91 -16.64
N HIS A 405 39.09 17.68 -15.34
CA HIS A 405 40.22 18.17 -14.52
C HIS A 405 40.93 17.01 -13.80
N ALA A 406 41.92 16.42 -14.48
CA ALA A 406 42.61 15.19 -14.07
C ALA A 406 43.22 15.22 -12.64
N GLY A 407 43.60 16.40 -12.14
CA GLY A 407 44.07 16.56 -10.75
C GLY A 407 42.96 16.34 -9.72
N GLY A 408 41.80 16.98 -9.90
CA GLY A 408 40.72 17.00 -8.91
C GLY A 408 40.11 15.61 -8.64
N ARG A 409 39.89 14.82 -9.70
CA ARG A 409 39.44 13.42 -9.54
C ARG A 409 40.44 12.59 -8.75
N THR A 410 41.73 12.77 -9.02
CA THR A 410 42.81 11.99 -8.40
C THR A 410 42.99 12.33 -6.91
N GLU A 411 42.98 13.62 -6.54
CA GLU A 411 43.06 14.02 -5.13
C GLU A 411 41.86 13.54 -4.32
N VAL A 412 40.63 13.74 -4.83
CA VAL A 412 39.42 13.45 -4.05
C VAL A 412 39.09 11.96 -3.99
N VAL A 413 39.47 11.15 -4.99
CA VAL A 413 39.37 9.68 -4.89
C VAL A 413 40.43 9.10 -3.93
N ASN A 414 41.63 9.69 -3.88
CA ASN A 414 42.68 9.25 -2.94
C ASN A 414 42.40 9.66 -1.48
N LEU A 415 41.63 10.73 -1.26
CA LEU A 415 41.21 11.20 0.06
C LEU A 415 40.43 10.16 0.89
N PHE A 416 39.74 9.20 0.23
CA PHE A 416 38.74 8.36 0.87
C PHE A 416 38.95 6.84 0.66
N GLN A 417 40.19 6.40 0.47
CA GLN A 417 40.49 4.99 0.21
C GLN A 417 40.04 4.02 1.32
N SER A 418 39.87 4.51 2.56
CA SER A 418 39.52 3.75 3.76
C SER A 418 38.01 3.57 4.03
N SER A 419 37.15 4.49 3.59
CA SER A 419 35.79 4.68 4.13
C SER A 419 34.64 4.47 3.12
N LYS A 420 34.87 3.61 2.12
CA LYS A 420 34.00 3.36 0.93
C LYS A 420 32.52 3.00 1.17
N ARG A 421 32.03 2.86 2.41
CA ARG A 421 30.62 2.54 2.71
C ARG A 421 29.70 3.76 2.76
N ASN A 422 30.23 4.93 3.09
CA ASN A 422 29.43 6.14 3.35
C ASN A 422 29.52 7.19 2.23
N ILE A 423 30.08 6.82 1.08
CA ILE A 423 30.49 7.76 0.03
C ILE A 423 29.93 7.30 -1.33
N SER A 424 29.11 8.15 -1.95
CA SER A 424 28.67 8.01 -3.34
C SER A 424 29.40 9.02 -4.21
N VAL A 425 29.84 8.59 -5.39
CA VAL A 425 30.52 9.45 -6.38
C VAL A 425 29.78 9.35 -7.71
N GLY A 426 29.26 10.49 -8.18
CA GLY A 426 28.61 10.65 -9.48
C GLY A 426 29.51 11.38 -10.48
N GLU A 427 29.46 10.95 -11.75
CA GLU A 427 30.09 11.65 -12.87
C GLU A 427 29.09 12.58 -13.55
N LEU A 428 29.40 13.88 -13.59
CA LEU A 428 28.52 14.91 -14.16
C LEU A 428 28.33 14.83 -15.70
N ASN A 429 29.02 13.92 -16.37
CA ASN A 429 29.01 13.80 -17.83
C ASN A 429 27.90 12.86 -18.36
N ASN A 430 27.30 12.03 -17.51
CA ASN A 430 26.21 11.12 -17.87
C ASN A 430 24.93 11.47 -17.10
N ALA A 431 24.04 12.25 -17.72
CA ALA A 431 22.74 12.62 -17.12
C ALA A 431 21.85 11.39 -16.78
N GLU A 432 22.07 10.27 -17.45
CA GLU A 432 21.31 9.02 -17.27
C GLU A 432 21.70 8.26 -15.98
N ALA A 433 22.87 8.53 -15.38
CA ALA A 433 23.32 7.85 -14.15
C ALA A 433 22.61 8.36 -12.86
N MET A 434 21.75 9.37 -12.98
CA MET A 434 21.22 10.16 -11.86
C MET A 434 20.14 9.45 -11.00
N MET A 435 19.73 8.22 -11.34
CA MET A 435 18.71 7.47 -10.59
C MET A 435 19.17 6.14 -9.97
N GLU A 436 20.39 5.66 -10.26
CA GLU A 436 20.78 4.27 -9.92
C GLU A 436 21.44 4.12 -8.53
N TYR A 437 21.86 5.21 -7.88
CA TYR A 437 22.39 5.18 -6.51
C TYR A 437 21.29 5.00 -5.45
N GLN A 438 20.82 3.76 -5.28
CA GLN A 438 20.09 3.37 -4.08
C GLN A 438 20.99 3.48 -2.85
N PHE A 439 20.49 4.10 -1.78
CA PHE A 439 21.05 3.95 -0.44
C PHE A 439 20.49 2.67 0.19
N ALA A 440 21.39 1.71 0.44
CA ALA A 440 21.12 0.50 1.23
C ALA A 440 21.41 0.74 2.73
#